data_AF-A0A370HPU0-F1
#
_entry.id   AF-A0A370HPU0-F1
#
_cell.length_a   1.000
_cell.length_b   1.000
_cell.length_c   1.000
_cell.angle_alpha   90.00
_cell.angle_beta   90.00
_cell.angle_gamma   90.00
#
_symmetry.space_group_name_H-M   'P 1'
#
loop_
_entity.id
_entity.type
_entity.pdbx_description
1 polymer ?
#
loop_
_entity_poly.entity_id
_entity_poly.type
_entity_poly.pdbx_seq_one_letter_code
_entity_poly.pdbx_strand_id
1 'polypeptide(L)' 'MVSIDHVISLSSVHVDWSSRESAFVARSDSYPGLVYRDEWSSLAAVDGLLDLIEKRCGPDSSSTRPAA' A
#
# COMPACT_ATOMS: atom_id res chain seq x y z
N MET A 1 23.16 10.44 -7.23
CA MET A 1 22.30 9.24 -7.38
C MET A 1 21.34 9.29 -6.20
N VAL A 2 20.19 9.96 -6.38
CA VAL A 2 19.16 10.03 -5.33
C VAL A 2 18.47 8.68 -5.34
N SER A 3 18.83 7.82 -4.39
CA SER A 3 17.99 6.68 -4.05
C SER A 3 16.65 7.27 -3.63
N ILE A 4 15.62 7.09 -4.45
CA ILE A 4 14.25 7.39 -4.07
C ILE A 4 13.93 6.34 -3.01
N ASP A 5 14.21 6.70 -1.77
CA ASP A 5 13.68 5.99 -0.62
C ASP A 5 12.16 6.13 -0.77
N HIS A 6 11.52 5.06 -1.24
CA HIS A 6 10.07 4.95 -1.25
C HIS A 6 9.64 4.79 0.21
N VAL A 7 9.81 5.85 1.00
CA VAL A 7 9.33 5.97 2.36
C VAL A 7 7.81 5.92 2.23
N ILE A 8 7.24 4.74 2.41
CA ILE A 8 5.80 4.61 2.59
C ILE A 8 5.49 5.39 3.86
N SER A 9 4.94 6.60 3.71
CA SER A 9 4.59 7.44 4.84
C SER A 9 3.38 6.81 5.54
N LEU A 10 3.65 6.02 6.58
CA LEU A 10 2.63 5.43 7.45
C LEU A 10 1.72 6.50 8.07
N SER A 11 2.21 7.73 8.21
CA SER A 11 1.43 8.91 8.63
C SER A 11 0.24 9.21 7.71
N SER A 12 0.26 8.75 6.46
CA SER A 12 -0.80 8.91 5.47
C SER A 12 -1.69 7.66 5.34
N VAL A 13 -1.46 6.64 6.17
CA VAL A 13 -2.30 5.44 6.22
C VAL A 13 -3.36 5.61 7.29
N HIS A 14 -4.61 5.52 6.89
CA HIS A 14 -5.76 5.61 7.77
C HIS A 14 -6.46 4.26 7.84
N VAL A 15 -6.76 3.82 9.06
CA VAL A 15 -7.59 2.64 9.31
C VAL A 15 -8.88 3.11 9.95
N ASP A 16 -10.00 2.70 9.37
CA ASP A 16 -11.34 2.97 9.91
C ASP A 16 -12.14 1.68 10.00
N TRP A 17 -12.99 1.55 11.02
CA TRP A 17 -13.90 0.41 11.13
C TRP A 17 -15.20 0.70 10.37
N SER A 18 -15.42 -0.05 9.30
CA SER A 18 -16.66 0.05 8.53
C SER A 18 -17.73 -0.86 9.09
N SER A 19 -18.69 -0.29 9.82
CA SER A 19 -19.85 -1.02 10.39
C SER A 19 -20.74 -1.69 9.32
N ARG A 20 -20.70 -1.21 8.08
CA ARG A 20 -21.46 -1.80 6.96
C ARG A 20 -20.83 -3.09 6.44
N GLU A 21 -19.52 -3.21 6.53
CA GLU A 21 -18.75 -4.36 6.05
C GLU A 21 -18.26 -5.24 7.21
N SER A 22 -18.48 -4.81 8.45
CA SER A 22 -17.95 -5.44 9.66
C SER A 22 -16.45 -5.72 9.54
N ALA A 23 -15.70 -4.74 9.02
CA ALA A 23 -14.28 -4.88 8.73
C ALA A 23 -13.50 -3.59 8.93
N PHE A 24 -12.22 -3.75 9.27
CA PHE A 24 -11.21 -2.69 9.30
C PHE A 24 -10.77 -2.38 7.88
N VAL A 25 -10.96 -1.14 7.45
CA VAL A 25 -10.59 -0.66 6.12
C VAL A 25 -9.38 0.23 6.27
N ALA A 26 -8.24 -0.25 5.79
CA ALA A 26 -7.00 0.51 5.67
C ALA A 26 -6.94 1.17 4.29
N ARG A 27 -6.62 2.46 4.26
CA ARG A 27 -6.46 3.25 3.03
C ARG A 27 -5.24 4.14 3.13
N SER A 28 -4.58 4.41 2.00
CA SER A 28 -3.47 5.35 1.95
C SER A 28 -3.87 6.63 1.20
N ASP A 29 -3.65 7.79 1.82
CA ASP A 29 -3.87 9.09 1.18
C ASP A 29 -2.84 9.36 0.07
N SER A 30 -1.61 8.85 0.24
CA SER A 30 -0.54 8.98 -0.76
C SER A 30 -0.77 8.14 -2.02
N TYR A 31 -1.65 7.14 -1.95
CA TYR A 31 -1.98 6.26 -3.07
C TYR A 31 -3.50 6.18 -3.25
N PRO A 32 -4.11 7.19 -3.91
CA PRO A 32 -5.54 7.19 -4.17
C PRO A 32 -5.92 5.96 -5.00
N GLY A 33 -6.67 5.05 -4.38
CA GLY A 33 -7.11 3.78 -4.97
C GLY A 33 -6.52 2.52 -4.35
N LEU A 34 -5.56 2.64 -3.42
CA LEU A 34 -5.13 1.50 -2.60
C LEU A 34 -5.93 1.46 -1.30
N VAL A 35 -6.77 0.42 -1.20
CA VAL A 35 -7.59 0.10 -0.04
C VAL A 35 -7.44 -1.39 0.23
N TYR A 36 -7.22 -1.73 1.48
CA TYR A 36 -7.27 -3.11 1.96
C TYR A 36 -8.28 -3.21 3.11
N ARG A 37 -8.98 -4.33 3.19
CA ARG A 37 -9.99 -4.57 4.23
C ARG A 37 -9.73 -5.89 4.91
N ASP A 38 -9.85 -5.90 6.22
CA ASP A 38 -9.71 -7.09 7.04
C ASP A 38 -10.75 -7.10 8.16
N GLU A 39 -11.49 -8.19 8.29
CA GLU A 39 -12.58 -8.34 9.28
C GLU A 39 -12.08 -8.77 10.67
N TRP A 40 -10.81 -9.17 10.79
CA TRP A 40 -10.25 -9.76 11.99
C TRP A 40 -9.35 -8.80 12.77
N SER A 41 -8.58 -7.94 12.09
CA SER A 41 -7.59 -7.07 12.73
C SER A 41 -7.26 -5.81 11.93
N SER A 42 -7.23 -4.67 12.62
CA SER A 42 -6.75 -3.39 12.07
C SER A 42 -5.29 -3.45 11.62
N LEU A 43 -4.47 -4.25 12.30
CA LEU A 43 -3.06 -4.42 11.93
C LEU A 43 -2.92 -5.28 10.66
N ALA A 44 -3.72 -6.35 10.54
CA ALA A 44 -3.78 -7.14 9.31
C ALA A 44 -4.29 -6.30 8.12
N ALA A 45 -5.22 -5.37 8.37
CA ALA A 45 -5.68 -4.44 7.35
C ALA A 45 -4.53 -3.54 6.83
N VAL A 46 -3.70 -3.01 7.75
CA VAL A 46 -2.53 -2.18 7.39
C VAL A 46 -1.45 -3.01 6.70
N ASP A 47 -1.14 -4.19 7.22
CA ASP A 47 -0.12 -5.09 6.66
C ASP A 47 -0.45 -5.46 5.21
N GLY A 48 -1.71 -5.84 4.94
CA GLY A 48 -2.18 -6.10 3.58
C GLY A 48 -2.15 -4.87 2.67
N LEU A 49 -2.40 -3.67 3.21
CA LEU A 49 -2.25 -2.43 2.46
C LEU A 49 -0.78 -2.14 2.12
N LEU A 50 0.15 -2.39 3.04
CA LEU A 50 1.58 -2.21 2.81
C LEU A 50 2.10 -3.18 1.76
N ASP A 51 1.72 -4.46 1.81
CA ASP A 51 2.07 -5.44 0.77
C ASP A 51 1.58 -4.99 -0.62
N LEU A 52 0.39 -4.39 -0.71
CA LEU A 52 -0.12 -3.83 -1.97
C LEU A 52 0.69 -2.62 -2.45
N ILE A 53 1.08 -1.73 -1.53
CA ILE A 53 1.93 -0.58 -1.87
C ILE A 53 3.30 -1.07 -2.32
N GLU A 54 3.90 -2.02 -1.60
CA GLU A 54 5.18 -2.63 -1.95
C GLU A 54 5.13 -3.38 -3.27
N LYS A 55 4.04 -4.10 -3.59
CA LYS A 55 3.88 -4.72 -4.91
C LYS A 55 3.74 -3.72 -6.04
N ARG A 56 3.07 -2.59 -5.80
CA ARG A 56 2.88 -1.54 -6.81
C ARG A 56 4.11 -0.67 -7.00
N CYS A 57 4.86 -0.46 -5.92
CA CYS A 57 6.10 0.30 -5.89
C CYS A 57 7.34 -0.58 -6.14
N GLY A 58 7.15 -1.90 -6.08
CA GLY A 58 8.13 -2.92 -6.40
C GLY A 58 8.65 -2.74 -7.82
N PRO A 59 9.90 -3.11 -8.05
CA PRO A 59 10.72 -2.55 -9.11
C PRO A 59 10.05 -2.73 -10.45
N ASP A 60 9.64 -1.62 -11.05
CA ASP A 60 9.50 -1.48 -12.48
C ASP A 60 10.86 -1.83 -13.08
N SER A 61 11.09 -3.12 -13.25
CA SER A 61 12.17 -3.71 -14.02
C SER A 61 11.77 -3.69 -15.50
N SER A 62 11.07 -2.62 -15.91
CA SER A 62 10.94 -2.20 -17.29
C SER A 62 12.10 -1.26 -17.64
N SER A 63 13.28 -1.50 -17.08
CA SER A 63 14.52 -1.04 -17.70
C SER A 63 14.79 -1.94 -18.90
N THR A 64 14.13 -1.55 -20.00
CA THR A 64 14.43 -1.94 -21.36
C THR A 64 15.95 -1.95 -21.54
N ARG A 65 16.52 -3.12 -21.82
CA ARG A 65 17.88 -3.21 -22.33
C ARG A 65 17.77 -3.60 -23.79
N PRO A 66 17.95 -2.66 -24.75
CA PRO A 66 18.18 -3.05 -26.13
C PRO A 66 19.53 -3.78 -26.15
N ALA A 67 19.52 -5.07 -26.47
CA ALA A 67 20.74 -5.78 -26.79
C ALA A 67 21.13 -5.34 -28.22
N ALA A 68 22.26 -4.62 -28.28
CA ALA A 68 22.92 -4.16 -29.49
C ALA A 68 23.45 -5.30 -30.36
#